data_AF-A0A3C1JNX8-F1
#
_entry.id   AF-A0A3C1JNX8-F1
#
_cell.length_a   1.000
_cell.length_b   1.000
_cell.length_c   1.000
_cell.angle_alpha   90.00
_cell.angle_beta   90.00
_cell.angle_gamma   90.00
#
_symmetry.space_group_name_H-M   'P 1'
#
loop_
_entity.id
_entity.type
_entity.pdbx_description
1 polymer ?
#
loop_
_entity_poly.entity_id
_entity_poly.type
_entity_poly.pdbx_seq_one_letter_code
_entity_poly.pdbx_strand_id
1 'polypeptide(L)'
;MARDVAPTRSIDGLGEPLTTDQQRDTTSGRTTSRSATLPGSAMALPFDPGIGVGAFARKTAPPPAWMVAIPIGLAIALIPAYLTSVLLVGVAGVAVLMARPLWALYALAFTVPYQGLADFRYQNVNVTPTEAVFLLLVVGWGTARAAGRVPSPSLTPLVIAIGLLLSLLVLSCVVAPNLVLAGKELVKWVEVAGVTLIGQSLLVRIADRRMMFLVMTAAVVSQAVYGLLQATLHWGPDHFMIGTWLMRAYGSFEQPNPYAGYLGLHLPLVLSVALFGVRTRPARWFWGGASAVLAVALVTTMSRGAWLGQITGILTVVLIESRSARHAVLTFGGLGSVILLALWPVLPSEVTDRIGSIFGSFFSVFSMSSMTLTPENWAVMERLSQWYAGWQMFSANPIVGVGIGNYNTAYDTYRLPQWPVALGHAHNHYLTIAAEAGLFACIAYIIVILVAVRSTRSAWRTATTSYGRAIALGTLGSIGALATHNLVDVLFVHGMSVTVGLLLALSSVSDERDQVPSGLISRIMN
;
A
#
# COMPACT_ATOMS: atom_id res chain seq x y z
N MET A 1 41.36 0.14 -39.27
CA MET A 1 41.66 -1.31 -39.35
C MET A 1 40.47 -1.95 -40.07
N ALA A 2 40.68 -2.36 -41.31
CA ALA A 2 39.66 -2.88 -42.21
C ALA A 2 39.23 -4.31 -41.83
N ARG A 3 37.98 -4.66 -42.15
CA ARG A 3 37.61 -5.93 -42.78
C ARG A 3 36.19 -5.85 -43.33
N ASP A 4 36.11 -5.85 -44.66
CA ASP A 4 34.96 -6.21 -45.48
C ASP A 4 34.44 -7.63 -45.15
N VAL A 5 33.14 -7.87 -45.35
CA VAL A 5 32.60 -8.88 -46.30
C VAL A 5 31.08 -8.65 -46.46
N ALA A 6 30.66 -8.39 -47.71
CA ALA A 6 29.40 -8.84 -48.30
C ALA A 6 29.78 -9.72 -49.53
N PRO A 7 28.89 -10.35 -50.33
CA PRO A 7 27.41 -10.39 -50.30
C PRO A 7 26.82 -11.79 -50.60
N THR A 8 25.49 -11.92 -50.66
CA THR A 8 24.83 -12.82 -51.63
C THR A 8 23.44 -12.28 -52.00
N ARG A 9 23.23 -12.20 -53.31
CA ARG A 9 22.02 -11.77 -54.03
C ARG A 9 21.27 -13.01 -54.53
N SER A 10 20.06 -12.74 -55.05
CA SER A 10 19.35 -13.45 -56.14
C SER A 10 18.32 -14.49 -55.63
N ILE A 11 17.07 -14.60 -56.13
CA ILE A 11 16.41 -14.14 -57.36
C ILE A 11 14.89 -13.93 -57.11
N ASP A 12 14.32 -13.00 -57.88
CA ASP A 12 12.95 -12.81 -58.42
C ASP A 12 12.01 -14.02 -58.42
N GLY A 13 10.68 -13.95 -58.51
CA GLY A 13 9.70 -12.96 -58.96
C GLY A 13 8.35 -13.71 -59.04
N LEU A 14 7.17 -13.11 -58.94
CA LEU A 14 6.30 -12.63 -60.04
C LEU A 14 4.86 -12.77 -59.49
N GLY A 15 4.03 -11.71 -59.49
CA GLY A 15 2.80 -11.60 -60.32
C GLY A 15 1.59 -12.33 -59.68
N GLU A 16 0.37 -11.83 -59.55
CA GLU A 16 -0.38 -10.65 -59.98
C GLU A 16 -1.67 -10.56 -59.12
N PRO A 17 -2.45 -9.47 -59.16
CA PRO A 17 -3.76 -9.32 -58.52
C PRO A 17 -4.94 -9.29 -59.52
N LEU A 18 -6.05 -9.99 -59.27
CA LEU A 18 -7.35 -9.84 -59.96
C LEU A 18 -8.48 -10.24 -58.98
N THR A 19 -9.38 -9.34 -58.54
CA THR A 19 -10.74 -9.05 -59.10
C THR A 19 -11.58 -10.31 -59.35
N THR A 20 -12.85 -10.48 -58.95
CA THR A 20 -14.09 -9.67 -59.11
C THR A 20 -15.19 -10.44 -58.32
N ASP A 21 -16.06 -9.83 -57.50
CA ASP A 21 -17.37 -9.23 -57.85
C ASP A 21 -18.58 -10.16 -57.57
N GLN A 22 -19.72 -9.52 -57.28
CA GLN A 22 -21.10 -10.02 -57.22
C GLN A 22 -21.57 -10.89 -56.03
N GLN A 23 -22.81 -10.83 -55.55
CA GLN A 23 -23.92 -9.85 -55.48
C GLN A 23 -25.04 -10.61 -54.73
N ARG A 24 -25.83 -9.89 -53.89
CA ARG A 24 -27.30 -10.03 -53.67
C ARG A 24 -27.85 -11.41 -53.23
N ASP A 25 -28.97 -11.59 -52.53
CA ASP A 25 -30.13 -10.75 -52.21
C ASP A 25 -30.92 -11.38 -51.05
N THR A 26 -31.49 -10.50 -50.22
CA THR A 26 -32.84 -10.46 -49.62
C THR A 26 -33.66 -11.71 -49.25
N THR A 27 -34.31 -11.61 -48.06
CA THR A 27 -35.76 -11.74 -47.73
C THR A 27 -35.93 -12.47 -46.37
N SER A 28 -36.35 -11.84 -45.27
CA SER A 28 -37.64 -11.24 -44.89
C SER A 28 -38.84 -12.20 -44.94
N GLY A 29 -39.46 -12.49 -43.78
CA GLY A 29 -40.76 -13.18 -43.73
C GLY A 29 -41.24 -13.55 -42.33
N ARG A 30 -41.87 -12.61 -41.62
CA ARG A 30 -42.78 -12.83 -40.49
C ARG A 30 -44.08 -13.50 -40.97
N THR A 31 -44.74 -14.33 -40.15
CA THR A 31 -46.20 -14.33 -39.78
C THR A 31 -46.60 -15.67 -39.13
N THR A 32 -46.96 -15.73 -37.84
CA THR A 32 -48.29 -15.66 -37.16
C THR A 32 -49.16 -16.94 -37.14
N SER A 33 -49.46 -17.36 -35.90
CA SER A 33 -50.78 -17.71 -35.32
C SER A 33 -51.45 -19.09 -35.48
N ARG A 34 -51.77 -19.64 -34.29
CA ARG A 34 -53.06 -20.18 -33.80
C ARG A 34 -53.57 -21.60 -34.17
N SER A 35 -53.53 -22.45 -33.13
CA SER A 35 -54.65 -23.14 -32.41
C SER A 35 -55.56 -24.21 -33.04
N ALA A 36 -55.84 -25.22 -32.18
CA ALA A 36 -57.05 -26.07 -32.04
C ALA A 36 -57.08 -27.38 -32.88
N THR A 37 -57.57 -28.57 -32.47
CA THR A 37 -58.19 -29.17 -31.25
C THR A 37 -58.45 -30.68 -31.50
N LEU A 38 -58.12 -31.59 -30.53
CA LEU A 38 -58.82 -32.83 -30.05
C LEU A 38 -59.21 -34.00 -31.03
N PRO A 39 -59.70 -35.22 -30.59
CA PRO A 39 -59.87 -35.86 -29.24
C PRO A 39 -59.49 -37.39 -29.11
N GLY A 40 -59.46 -37.90 -27.86
CA GLY A 40 -59.88 -39.27 -27.40
C GLY A 40 -59.15 -40.52 -27.91
N SER A 41 -59.05 -41.68 -27.25
CA SER A 41 -59.57 -42.25 -26.00
C SER A 41 -58.80 -43.56 -25.72
N ALA A 42 -58.81 -44.02 -24.47
CA ALA A 42 -58.00 -45.09 -23.89
C ALA A 42 -58.24 -46.52 -24.43
N MET A 43 -57.21 -47.37 -24.38
CA MET A 43 -57.34 -48.79 -24.04
C MET A 43 -56.02 -49.32 -23.47
N ALA A 44 -56.08 -49.83 -22.24
CA ALA A 44 -54.98 -50.42 -21.50
C ALA A 44 -54.89 -51.94 -21.76
N LEU A 45 -53.67 -52.46 -21.93
CA LEU A 45 -53.29 -53.86 -21.66
C LEU A 45 -51.84 -53.92 -21.16
N PRO A 46 -51.48 -54.91 -20.32
CA PRO A 46 -50.42 -54.80 -19.32
C PRO A 46 -49.05 -55.24 -19.86
N PHE A 47 -47.98 -54.56 -19.45
CA PHE A 47 -46.60 -55.00 -19.68
C PHE A 47 -45.94 -55.36 -18.35
N ASP A 48 -45.49 -56.61 -18.29
CA ASP A 48 -44.80 -57.30 -17.19
C ASP A 48 -43.39 -56.70 -16.99
N PRO A 49 -42.97 -56.33 -15.76
CA PRO A 49 -41.70 -55.69 -15.51
C PRO A 49 -40.62 -56.74 -15.26
N GLY A 50 -39.81 -57.03 -16.27
CA GLY A 50 -38.65 -57.88 -16.07
C GLY A 50 -37.84 -58.06 -17.32
N ILE A 51 -36.79 -57.23 -17.48
CA ILE A 51 -35.43 -57.61 -17.88
C ILE A 51 -34.65 -56.28 -18.00
N GLY A 52 -33.66 -56.15 -17.13
CA GLY A 52 -32.95 -54.89 -16.88
C GLY A 52 -32.00 -54.47 -18.01
N VAL A 53 -31.94 -53.16 -18.21
CA VAL A 53 -30.79 -52.48 -18.84
C VAL A 53 -30.16 -51.62 -17.76
N GLY A 54 -29.30 -52.24 -16.95
CA GLY A 54 -28.50 -51.60 -15.91
C GLY A 54 -27.02 -51.82 -16.15
N ALA A 55 -26.44 -51.15 -17.15
CA ALA A 55 -25.01 -51.01 -17.38
C ALA A 55 -24.83 -49.86 -18.39
N PHE A 56 -24.11 -48.76 -18.21
CA PHE A 56 -22.88 -48.49 -17.48
C PHE A 56 -22.88 -47.03 -16.99
N ALA A 57 -22.94 -46.81 -15.69
CA ALA A 57 -22.40 -45.61 -15.06
C ALA A 57 -21.75 -46.04 -13.75
N ARG A 58 -20.58 -46.71 -13.86
CA ARG A 58 -19.76 -46.97 -12.68
C ARG A 58 -19.31 -45.62 -12.14
N LYS A 59 -19.92 -45.17 -11.04
CA LYS A 59 -19.30 -44.19 -10.14
C LYS A 59 -17.97 -44.80 -9.72
N THR A 60 -16.88 -44.38 -10.34
CA THR A 60 -15.54 -44.73 -9.89
C THR A 60 -15.41 -44.18 -8.48
N ALA A 61 -15.31 -45.07 -7.49
CA ALA A 61 -15.01 -44.66 -6.13
C ALA A 61 -13.72 -43.82 -6.16
N PRO A 62 -13.66 -42.69 -5.44
CA PRO A 62 -12.42 -41.93 -5.35
C PRO A 62 -11.30 -42.87 -4.89
N PRO A 63 -10.09 -42.76 -5.44
CA PRO A 63 -8.99 -43.61 -5.03
C PRO A 63 -8.83 -43.52 -3.51
N PRO A 64 -8.58 -44.65 -2.82
CA PRO A 64 -8.37 -44.65 -1.39
C PRO A 64 -7.30 -43.63 -0.99
N ALA A 65 -7.53 -42.89 0.09
CA ALA A 65 -6.66 -41.78 0.52
C ALA A 65 -5.17 -42.19 0.67
N TRP A 66 -4.89 -43.47 0.94
CA TRP A 66 -3.54 -44.01 1.03
C TRP A 66 -2.76 -43.95 -0.30
N MET A 67 -3.44 -44.01 -1.46
CA MET A 67 -2.80 -43.91 -2.78
C MET A 67 -2.19 -42.52 -3.04
N VAL A 68 -2.67 -41.50 -2.33
CA VAL A 68 -2.15 -40.13 -2.39
C VAL A 68 -1.23 -39.84 -1.20
N ALA A 69 -1.57 -40.35 -0.01
CA ALA A 69 -0.81 -40.10 1.21
C ALA A 69 0.57 -40.78 1.22
N ILE A 70 0.71 -41.99 0.67
CA ILE A 70 1.99 -42.73 0.66
C ILE A 70 3.05 -42.05 -0.23
N PRO A 71 2.76 -41.66 -1.48
CA PRO A 71 3.72 -40.92 -2.30
C PRO A 71 4.13 -39.58 -1.70
N ILE A 72 3.18 -38.85 -1.10
CA ILE A 72 3.46 -37.58 -0.41
C ILE A 72 4.35 -37.84 0.82
N GLY A 73 4.05 -38.88 1.62
CA GLY A 73 4.85 -39.26 2.77
C GLY A 73 6.28 -39.67 2.41
N LEU A 74 6.45 -40.44 1.33
CA LEU A 74 7.77 -40.81 0.79
C LEU A 74 8.53 -39.59 0.25
N ALA A 75 7.86 -38.69 -0.49
CA ALA A 75 8.46 -37.46 -0.98
C ALA A 75 8.94 -36.56 0.17
N ILE A 76 8.15 -36.44 1.25
CA ILE A 76 8.53 -35.69 2.47
C ILE A 76 9.69 -36.36 3.21
N ALA A 77 9.74 -37.70 3.25
CA ALA A 77 10.81 -38.45 3.90
C ALA A 77 12.17 -38.32 3.18
N LEU A 78 12.16 -37.99 1.88
CA LEU A 78 13.37 -37.74 1.09
C LEU A 78 13.92 -36.31 1.25
N ILE A 79 13.15 -35.41 1.86
CA ILE A 79 13.58 -34.03 2.12
C ILE A 79 14.43 -34.01 3.41
N PRO A 80 15.59 -33.32 3.43
CA PRO A 80 16.40 -33.14 4.63
C PRO A 80 15.58 -32.70 5.84
N ALA A 81 15.83 -33.29 7.02
CA ALA A 81 15.01 -33.09 8.22
C ALA A 81 14.82 -31.62 8.62
N TYR A 82 15.81 -30.76 8.38
CA TYR A 82 15.69 -29.32 8.64
C TYR A 82 14.72 -28.63 7.68
N LEU A 83 14.73 -28.99 6.39
CA LEU A 83 13.77 -28.47 5.39
C LEU A 83 12.36 -28.98 5.67
N THR A 84 12.21 -30.25 6.04
CA THR A 84 10.92 -30.82 6.45
C THR A 84 10.38 -30.12 7.70
N SER A 85 11.23 -29.79 8.66
CA SER A 85 10.83 -29.03 9.87
C SER A 85 10.41 -27.60 9.52
N VAL A 86 11.15 -26.91 8.66
CA VAL A 86 10.79 -25.56 8.18
C VAL A 86 9.46 -25.60 7.40
N LEU A 87 9.26 -26.59 6.54
CA LEU A 87 8.02 -26.79 5.81
C LEU A 87 6.83 -27.06 6.74
N LEU A 88 7.01 -27.93 7.74
CA LEU A 88 5.97 -28.23 8.73
C LEU A 88 5.60 -27.00 9.55
N VAL A 89 6.59 -26.23 10.01
CA VAL A 89 6.36 -24.96 10.72
C VAL A 89 5.66 -23.95 9.82
N GLY A 90 6.06 -23.86 8.54
CA GLY A 90 5.42 -23.01 7.55
C GLY A 90 3.95 -23.38 7.32
N VAL A 91 3.66 -24.66 7.07
CA VAL A 91 2.30 -25.18 6.87
C VAL A 91 1.44 -24.99 8.12
N ALA A 92 1.99 -25.28 9.31
CA ALA A 92 1.29 -25.04 10.57
C ALA A 92 1.01 -23.54 10.77
N GLY A 93 1.98 -22.68 10.45
CA GLY A 93 1.81 -21.22 10.47
C GLY A 93 0.68 -20.77 9.55
N VAL A 94 0.69 -21.20 8.29
CA VAL A 94 -0.37 -20.92 7.32
C VAL A 94 -1.74 -21.37 7.86
N ALA A 95 -1.84 -22.60 8.36
CA ALA A 95 -3.08 -23.12 8.93
C ALA A 95 -3.57 -22.29 10.12
N VAL A 96 -2.68 -21.89 11.03
CA VAL A 96 -3.01 -21.03 12.18
C VAL A 96 -3.49 -19.65 11.71
N LEU A 97 -2.80 -19.01 10.78
CA LEU A 97 -3.16 -17.68 10.26
C LEU A 97 -4.52 -17.71 9.55
N MET A 98 -4.80 -18.75 8.78
CA MET A 98 -6.11 -18.94 8.14
C MET A 98 -7.21 -19.22 9.16
N ALA A 99 -6.95 -20.04 10.18
CA ALA A 99 -7.92 -20.36 11.23
C ALA A 99 -8.18 -19.19 12.19
N ARG A 100 -7.21 -18.29 12.34
CA ARG A 100 -7.24 -17.12 13.24
C ARG A 100 -6.88 -15.85 12.46
N PRO A 101 -7.80 -15.27 11.66
CA PRO A 101 -7.49 -14.11 10.82
C PRO A 101 -7.00 -12.88 11.61
N LEU A 102 -7.38 -12.73 12.88
CA LEU A 102 -6.82 -11.69 13.75
C LEU A 102 -5.30 -11.82 13.93
N TRP A 103 -4.77 -13.05 13.97
CA TRP A 103 -3.34 -13.31 14.06
C TRP A 103 -2.63 -13.01 12.74
N ALA A 104 -3.28 -13.24 11.60
CA ALA A 104 -2.78 -12.80 10.29
C ALA A 104 -2.69 -11.27 10.24
N LEU A 105 -3.69 -10.56 10.78
CA LEU A 105 -3.67 -9.10 10.89
C LEU A 105 -2.50 -8.62 11.77
N TYR A 106 -2.22 -9.28 12.90
CA TYR A 106 -1.04 -8.96 13.73
C TYR A 106 0.28 -9.28 13.03
N ALA A 107 0.35 -10.39 12.30
CA ALA A 107 1.55 -10.79 11.57
C ALA A 107 1.94 -9.76 10.51
N LEU A 108 0.97 -9.12 9.85
CA LEU A 108 1.22 -8.05 8.88
C LEU A 108 2.08 -6.91 9.43
N ALA A 109 1.94 -6.56 10.71
CA ALA A 109 2.75 -5.50 11.31
C ALA A 109 4.25 -5.82 11.32
N PHE A 110 4.62 -7.11 11.39
CA PHE A 110 6.00 -7.57 11.31
C PHE A 110 6.43 -7.89 9.89
N THR A 111 5.56 -8.42 9.02
CA THR A 111 5.99 -8.72 7.65
C THR A 111 6.36 -7.46 6.88
N VAL A 112 5.66 -6.34 7.09
CA VAL A 112 5.93 -5.08 6.37
C VAL A 112 7.39 -4.64 6.48
N PRO A 113 7.95 -4.39 7.68
CA PRO A 113 9.32 -3.94 7.78
C PRO A 113 10.37 -5.00 7.43
N TYR A 114 10.04 -6.29 7.49
CA TYR A 114 11.01 -7.38 7.27
C TYR A 114 10.89 -8.06 5.90
N GLN A 115 10.00 -7.60 5.02
CA GLN A 115 9.73 -8.31 3.77
C GLN A 115 10.96 -8.44 2.86
N GLY A 116 11.82 -7.42 2.80
CA GLY A 116 13.03 -7.43 1.98
C GLY A 116 14.02 -8.56 2.33
N LEU A 117 13.90 -9.17 3.51
CA LEU A 117 14.75 -10.29 3.93
C LEU A 117 14.33 -11.64 3.33
N ALA A 118 13.09 -11.76 2.83
CA ALA A 118 12.51 -13.04 2.41
C ALA A 118 11.65 -12.94 1.14
N ASP A 119 11.92 -11.94 0.30
CA ASP A 119 11.25 -11.75 -0.98
C ASP A 119 11.52 -12.91 -1.95
N PHE A 120 10.45 -13.54 -2.44
CA PHE A 120 10.56 -14.62 -3.42
C PHE A 120 10.44 -14.05 -4.84
N ARG A 121 11.55 -14.10 -5.58
CA ARG A 121 11.61 -13.61 -6.96
C ARG A 121 11.60 -14.79 -7.93
N TYR A 122 10.57 -14.85 -8.78
CA TYR A 122 10.51 -15.78 -9.90
C TYR A 122 10.25 -15.02 -11.20
N GLN A 123 11.24 -15.05 -12.11
CA GLN A 123 11.24 -14.24 -13.33
C GLN A 123 10.96 -12.76 -13.03
N ASN A 124 9.89 -12.19 -13.60
CA ASN A 124 9.51 -10.78 -13.43
C ASN A 124 8.51 -10.56 -12.29
N VAL A 125 8.12 -11.62 -11.55
CA VAL A 125 7.18 -11.54 -10.43
C VAL A 125 7.95 -11.69 -9.13
N ASN A 126 7.74 -10.73 -8.21
CA ASN A 126 8.20 -10.81 -6.83
C ASN A 126 6.96 -10.94 -5.97
N VAL A 127 6.92 -11.93 -5.09
CA VAL A 127 5.88 -12.08 -4.07
C VAL A 127 6.52 -11.87 -2.71
N THR A 128 6.05 -10.86 -1.99
CA THR A 128 6.60 -10.55 -0.68
C THR A 128 5.91 -11.36 0.42
N PRO A 129 6.59 -11.61 1.57
CA PRO A 129 5.94 -12.17 2.74
C PRO A 129 4.68 -11.40 3.19
N THR A 130 4.67 -10.08 2.98
CA THR A 130 3.52 -9.22 3.29
C THR A 130 2.32 -9.53 2.40
N GLU A 131 2.53 -9.64 1.09
CA GLU A 131 1.47 -10.00 0.14
C GLU A 131 0.92 -11.41 0.44
N ALA A 132 1.80 -12.36 0.79
CA ALA A 132 1.39 -13.71 1.17
C ALA A 132 0.54 -13.71 2.45
N VAL A 133 0.97 -13.03 3.52
CA VAL A 133 0.18 -12.93 4.76
C VAL A 133 -1.11 -12.15 4.55
N PHE A 134 -1.12 -11.13 3.68
CA PHE A 134 -2.33 -10.40 3.32
C PHE A 134 -3.34 -11.32 2.62
N LEU A 135 -2.90 -12.17 1.69
CA LEU A 135 -3.77 -13.17 1.06
C LEU A 135 -4.34 -14.15 2.09
N LEU A 136 -3.52 -14.65 3.02
CA LEU A 136 -3.98 -15.51 4.11
C LEU A 136 -5.00 -14.81 5.01
N LEU A 137 -4.80 -13.51 5.29
CA LEU A 137 -5.76 -12.68 6.01
C LEU A 137 -7.08 -12.61 5.27
N VAL A 138 -7.08 -12.32 3.96
CA VAL A 138 -8.29 -12.23 3.14
C VAL A 138 -9.06 -13.55 3.13
N VAL A 139 -8.36 -14.68 2.89
CA VAL A 139 -9.00 -16.01 2.86
C VAL A 139 -9.49 -16.44 4.25
N GLY A 140 -8.67 -16.28 5.28
CA GLY A 140 -9.03 -16.60 6.66
C GLY A 140 -10.20 -15.75 7.18
N TRP A 141 -10.22 -14.46 6.84
CA TRP A 141 -11.33 -13.58 7.15
C TRP A 141 -12.58 -13.96 6.36
N GLY A 142 -12.47 -14.21 5.06
CA GLY A 142 -13.59 -14.59 4.20
C GLY A 142 -14.27 -15.88 4.66
N THR A 143 -13.48 -16.89 5.03
CA THR A 143 -14.00 -18.15 5.60
C THR A 143 -14.65 -17.95 6.97
N ALA A 144 -14.03 -17.17 7.86
CA ALA A 144 -14.62 -16.82 9.15
C ALA A 144 -15.93 -16.03 8.98
N ARG A 145 -15.99 -15.14 7.98
CA ARG A 145 -17.17 -14.32 7.67
C ARG A 145 -18.30 -15.15 7.09
N ALA A 146 -18.00 -16.06 6.17
CA ALA A 146 -18.98 -17.01 5.60
C ALA A 146 -19.55 -17.94 6.68
N ALA A 147 -18.73 -18.33 7.66
CA ALA A 147 -19.15 -19.12 8.81
C ALA A 147 -19.86 -18.29 9.91
N GLY A 148 -20.11 -17.00 9.71
CA GLY A 148 -20.78 -16.14 10.69
C GLY A 148 -19.98 -15.84 11.97
N ARG A 149 -18.67 -16.13 11.99
CA ARG A 149 -17.81 -15.99 13.18
C ARG A 149 -17.29 -14.57 13.40
N VAL A 150 -17.37 -13.72 12.38
CA VAL A 150 -16.96 -12.31 12.43
C VAL A 150 -18.07 -11.41 11.89
N PRO A 151 -18.26 -10.20 12.45
CA PRO A 151 -19.29 -9.28 11.99
C PRO A 151 -19.01 -8.78 10.57
N SER A 152 -20.06 -8.34 9.87
CA SER A 152 -19.92 -7.62 8.61
C SER A 152 -19.11 -6.33 8.80
N PRO A 153 -18.13 -6.05 7.94
CA PRO A 153 -17.56 -4.71 7.87
C PRO A 153 -18.61 -3.74 7.32
N SER A 154 -18.52 -2.49 7.72
CA SER A 154 -19.36 -1.41 7.19
C SER A 154 -18.70 -0.78 5.96
N LEU A 155 -19.49 -0.43 4.95
CA LEU A 155 -19.04 0.43 3.87
C LEU A 155 -18.96 1.88 4.37
N THR A 156 -17.82 2.23 4.97
CA THR A 156 -17.57 3.58 5.46
C THR A 156 -17.27 4.53 4.30
N PRO A 157 -17.46 5.85 4.47
CA PRO A 157 -17.07 6.83 3.44
C PRO A 157 -15.61 6.68 2.97
N LEU A 158 -14.72 6.28 3.88
CA LEU A 158 -13.30 6.04 3.56
C LEU A 158 -13.13 4.86 2.59
N VAL A 159 -13.82 3.75 2.83
CA VAL A 159 -13.78 2.59 1.94
C VAL A 159 -14.34 2.95 0.57
N ILE A 160 -15.43 3.71 0.53
CA ILE A 160 -16.04 4.18 -0.73
C ILE A 160 -15.06 5.08 -1.50
N ALA A 161 -14.38 6.00 -0.81
CA ALA A 161 -13.38 6.86 -1.42
C ALA A 161 -12.19 6.05 -1.99
N ILE A 162 -11.72 5.03 -1.27
CA ILE A 162 -10.67 4.13 -1.77
C ILE A 162 -11.17 3.31 -2.97
N GLY A 163 -12.42 2.85 -2.95
CA GLY A 163 -13.05 2.16 -4.07
C GLY A 163 -13.17 3.03 -5.33
N LEU A 164 -13.48 4.31 -5.16
CA LEU A 164 -13.48 5.29 -6.26
C LEU A 164 -12.06 5.45 -6.84
N LEU A 165 -11.05 5.63 -5.99
CA LEU A 165 -9.66 5.69 -6.43
C LEU A 165 -9.27 4.43 -7.20
N LEU A 166 -9.50 3.25 -6.62
CA LEU A 166 -9.23 1.95 -7.26
C LEU A 166 -9.88 1.83 -8.64
N SER A 167 -11.13 2.27 -8.78
CA SER A 167 -11.86 2.24 -10.06
C SER A 167 -11.17 3.09 -11.13
N LEU A 168 -10.65 4.26 -10.75
CA LEU A 168 -9.91 5.16 -11.64
C LEU A 168 -8.51 4.61 -11.99
N LEU A 169 -7.86 3.95 -11.04
CA LEU A 169 -6.58 3.26 -11.31
C LEU A 169 -6.77 2.07 -12.27
N VAL A 170 -7.86 1.33 -12.13
CA VAL A 170 -8.23 0.26 -13.08
C VAL A 170 -8.50 0.84 -14.47
N LEU A 171 -9.18 1.99 -14.57
CA LEU A 171 -9.38 2.67 -15.84
C LEU A 171 -8.05 3.05 -16.51
N SER A 172 -7.07 3.52 -15.73
CA SER A 172 -5.73 3.83 -16.22
C SER A 172 -4.99 2.60 -16.78
N CYS A 173 -5.33 1.38 -16.33
CA CYS A 173 -4.73 0.15 -16.88
C CYS A 173 -5.02 -0.06 -18.37
N VAL A 174 -6.07 0.57 -18.92
CA VAL A 174 -6.43 0.46 -20.35
C VAL A 174 -5.31 1.00 -21.25
N VAL A 175 -4.53 1.97 -20.77
CA VAL A 175 -3.42 2.58 -21.53
C VAL A 175 -2.04 2.11 -21.04
N ALA A 176 -1.99 1.20 -20.07
CA ALA A 176 -0.74 0.74 -19.46
C ALA A 176 0.05 -0.19 -20.40
N PRO A 177 1.29 0.18 -20.81
CA PRO A 177 2.11 -0.67 -21.64
C PRO A 177 2.52 -1.98 -20.95
N ASN A 178 2.72 -1.96 -19.63
CA ASN A 178 3.06 -3.12 -18.81
C ASN A 178 2.00 -3.35 -17.73
N LEU A 179 1.15 -4.37 -17.95
CA LEU A 179 0.08 -4.76 -17.03
C LEU A 179 0.57 -5.40 -15.73
N VAL A 180 1.78 -5.97 -15.70
CA VAL A 180 2.35 -6.56 -14.48
C VAL A 180 2.71 -5.46 -13.48
N LEU A 181 3.29 -4.35 -13.96
CA LEU A 181 3.57 -3.18 -13.12
C LEU A 181 2.28 -2.50 -12.65
N ALA A 182 1.30 -2.35 -13.54
CA ALA A 182 -0.02 -1.84 -13.18
C ALA A 182 -0.70 -2.68 -12.09
N GLY A 183 -0.65 -4.02 -12.23
CA GLY A 183 -1.16 -4.95 -11.24
C GLY A 183 -0.51 -4.78 -9.87
N LYS A 184 0.82 -4.58 -9.80
CA LYS A 184 1.53 -4.32 -8.53
C LYS A 184 1.07 -3.03 -7.85
N GLU A 185 0.84 -1.95 -8.60
CA GLU A 185 0.31 -0.73 -8.03
C GLU A 185 -1.14 -0.89 -7.54
N LEU A 186 -1.98 -1.62 -8.29
CA LEU A 186 -3.35 -1.92 -7.85
C LEU A 186 -3.38 -2.71 -6.54
N VAL A 187 -2.48 -3.69 -6.37
CA VAL A 187 -2.37 -4.49 -5.15
C VAL A 187 -2.16 -3.60 -3.93
N LYS A 188 -1.32 -2.56 -3.99
CA LYS A 188 -1.10 -1.63 -2.87
C LYS A 188 -2.40 -0.98 -2.39
N TRP A 189 -3.27 -0.57 -3.30
CA TRP A 189 -4.53 0.08 -2.95
C TRP A 189 -5.60 -0.93 -2.50
N VAL A 190 -5.57 -2.15 -3.03
CA VAL A 190 -6.36 -3.28 -2.53
C VAL A 190 -5.95 -3.64 -1.11
N GLU A 191 -4.66 -3.61 -0.78
CA GLU A 191 -4.15 -3.82 0.58
C GLU A 191 -4.64 -2.73 1.54
N VAL A 192 -4.54 -1.44 1.16
CA VAL A 192 -5.06 -0.33 1.98
C VAL A 192 -6.56 -0.54 2.26
N ALA A 193 -7.36 -0.81 1.22
CA ALA A 193 -8.80 -1.04 1.35
C ALA A 193 -9.10 -2.28 2.21
N GLY A 194 -8.47 -3.41 1.87
CA GLY A 194 -8.69 -4.71 2.47
C GLY A 194 -8.31 -4.75 3.94
N VAL A 195 -7.11 -4.27 4.29
CA VAL A 195 -6.66 -4.21 5.68
C VAL A 195 -7.54 -3.28 6.51
N THR A 196 -7.95 -2.13 5.96
CA THR A 196 -8.87 -1.20 6.65
C THR A 196 -10.24 -1.85 6.89
N LEU A 197 -10.82 -2.50 5.87
CA LEU A 197 -12.12 -3.18 5.94
C LEU A 197 -12.10 -4.39 6.90
N ILE A 198 -11.13 -5.28 6.71
CA ILE A 198 -10.99 -6.49 7.52
C ILE A 198 -10.72 -6.10 8.97
N GLY A 199 -9.85 -5.11 9.19
CA GLY A 199 -9.54 -4.57 10.50
C GLY A 199 -10.78 -4.07 11.27
N GLN A 200 -11.75 -3.42 10.60
CA GLN A 200 -13.02 -3.02 11.25
C GLN A 200 -13.82 -4.19 11.82
N SER A 201 -13.71 -5.37 11.21
CA SER A 201 -14.42 -6.57 11.64
C SER A 201 -13.66 -7.39 12.68
N LEU A 202 -12.33 -7.29 12.71
CA LEU A 202 -11.47 -8.08 13.59
C LEU A 202 -11.07 -7.34 14.87
N LEU A 203 -10.87 -6.01 14.82
CA LEU A 203 -10.45 -5.17 15.94
C LEU A 203 -11.62 -4.64 16.76
N VAL A 204 -12.60 -5.49 17.05
CA VAL A 204 -13.84 -5.09 17.74
C VAL A 204 -13.55 -4.75 19.20
N ARG A 205 -12.87 -5.65 19.91
CA ARG A 205 -12.62 -5.52 21.35
C ARG A 205 -11.45 -4.56 21.61
N ILE A 206 -11.53 -3.79 22.70
CA ILE A 206 -10.42 -2.95 23.16
C ILE A 206 -9.10 -3.73 23.34
N ALA A 207 -9.18 -5.00 23.75
CA ALA A 207 -8.01 -5.86 23.92
C ALA A 207 -7.29 -6.16 22.59
N ASP A 208 -8.05 -6.36 21.51
CA ASP A 208 -7.51 -6.63 20.18
C ASP A 208 -6.85 -5.38 19.60
N ARG A 209 -7.47 -4.21 19.79
CA ARG A 209 -6.88 -2.92 19.41
C ARG A 209 -5.58 -2.64 20.17
N ARG A 210 -5.57 -2.90 21.48
CA ARG A 210 -4.36 -2.77 22.30
C ARG A 210 -3.27 -3.70 21.81
N MET A 211 -3.58 -4.97 21.57
CA MET A 211 -2.60 -5.92 21.03
C MET A 211 -2.07 -5.48 19.67
N MET A 212 -2.93 -5.02 18.76
CA MET A 212 -2.50 -4.47 17.47
C MET A 212 -1.52 -3.31 17.65
N PHE A 213 -1.86 -2.33 18.49
CA PHE A 213 -0.98 -1.20 18.80
C PHE A 213 0.36 -1.67 19.39
N LEU A 214 0.34 -2.63 20.33
CA LEU A 214 1.56 -3.19 20.93
C LEU A 214 2.44 -3.86 19.86
N VAL A 215 1.85 -4.67 19.00
CA VAL A 215 2.55 -5.41 17.93
C VAL A 215 3.12 -4.44 16.89
N MET A 216 2.35 -3.46 16.43
CA MET A 216 2.87 -2.39 15.55
C MET A 216 4.01 -1.61 16.21
N THR A 217 3.87 -1.28 17.50
CA THR A 217 4.92 -0.55 18.22
C THR A 217 6.18 -1.39 18.40
N ALA A 218 6.03 -2.69 18.70
CA ALA A 218 7.16 -3.61 18.81
C ALA A 218 7.91 -3.74 17.47
N ALA A 219 7.18 -3.86 16.35
CA ALA A 219 7.77 -3.92 15.02
C ALA A 219 8.52 -2.64 14.65
N VAL A 220 7.97 -1.45 14.94
CA VAL A 220 8.68 -0.21 14.64
C VAL A 220 9.85 0.07 15.60
N VAL A 221 9.74 -0.33 16.87
CA VAL A 221 10.85 -0.19 17.83
C VAL A 221 11.98 -1.14 17.46
N SER A 222 11.71 -2.38 17.02
CA SER A 222 12.77 -3.28 16.55
C SER A 222 13.51 -2.71 15.34
N GLN A 223 12.78 -2.09 14.42
CA GLN A 223 13.35 -1.38 13.27
C GLN A 223 14.13 -0.13 13.66
N ALA A 224 13.67 0.64 14.65
CA ALA A 224 14.40 1.79 15.17
C ALA A 224 15.71 1.38 15.84
N VAL A 225 15.69 0.33 16.68
CA VAL A 225 16.91 -0.23 17.28
C VAL A 225 17.86 -0.73 16.20
N TYR A 226 17.34 -1.47 15.21
CA TYR A 226 18.17 -1.97 14.11
C TYR A 226 18.83 -0.84 13.31
N GLY A 227 18.08 0.20 12.94
CA GLY A 227 18.64 1.37 12.24
C GLY A 227 19.62 2.17 13.09
N LEU A 228 19.41 2.26 14.41
CA LEU A 228 20.39 2.89 15.31
C LEU A 228 21.69 2.09 15.37
N LEU A 229 21.61 0.76 15.42
CA LEU A 229 22.80 -0.10 15.34
C LEU A 229 23.55 0.07 14.01
N GLN A 230 22.83 0.17 12.89
CA GLN A 230 23.44 0.50 11.59
C GLN A 230 24.18 1.84 11.63
N ALA A 231 23.55 2.86 12.22
CA ALA A 231 24.12 4.20 12.32
C ALA A 231 25.36 4.26 13.21
N THR A 232 25.35 3.57 14.36
CA THR A 232 26.45 3.59 15.34
C THR A 232 27.62 2.70 14.97
N LEU A 233 27.36 1.56 14.32
CA LEU A 233 28.38 0.59 13.92
C LEU A 233 28.90 0.83 12.49
N HIS A 234 28.42 1.89 11.83
CA HIS A 234 28.66 2.16 10.40
C HIS A 234 28.36 0.95 9.51
N TRP A 235 27.31 0.20 9.84
CA TRP A 235 26.94 -1.03 9.14
C TRP A 235 25.95 -0.74 8.01
N GLY A 236 26.44 -0.75 6.78
CA GLY A 236 25.65 -0.53 5.57
C GLY A 236 26.51 -0.20 4.35
N PRO A 237 25.89 0.10 3.21
CA PRO A 237 26.59 0.48 2.00
C PRO A 237 27.35 1.81 2.15
N ASP A 238 28.54 1.92 1.58
CA ASP A 238 29.39 3.12 1.69
C ASP A 238 28.69 4.41 1.20
N HIS A 239 27.83 4.30 0.18
CA HIS A 239 27.09 5.46 -0.35
C HIS A 239 25.99 5.99 0.59
N PHE A 240 25.71 5.32 1.70
CA PHE A 240 24.86 5.84 2.78
C PHE A 240 25.65 6.57 3.87
N MET A 241 26.98 6.58 3.80
CA MET A 241 27.81 7.39 4.69
C MET A 241 27.66 8.87 4.36
N ILE A 242 27.41 9.69 5.38
CA ILE A 242 27.48 11.14 5.31
C ILE A 242 28.81 11.56 5.90
N GLY A 243 29.72 11.99 5.02
CA GLY A 243 31.12 12.18 5.37
C GLY A 243 31.70 10.88 5.94
N THR A 244 32.50 10.98 6.99
CA THR A 244 33.12 9.82 7.67
C THR A 244 32.46 9.48 9.00
N TRP A 245 31.41 10.20 9.40
CA TRP A 245 30.96 10.20 10.80
C TRP A 245 29.59 9.56 11.01
N LEU A 246 28.70 9.54 10.01
CA LEU A 246 27.35 9.01 10.15
C LEU A 246 26.96 8.08 9.01
N MET A 247 26.62 6.83 9.34
CA MET A 247 25.89 5.93 8.46
C MET A 247 24.40 6.25 8.55
N ARG A 248 23.75 6.55 7.42
CA ARG A 248 22.30 6.78 7.41
C ARG A 248 21.57 5.51 7.81
N ALA A 249 20.68 5.60 8.79
CA ALA A 249 19.84 4.47 9.18
C ALA A 249 18.82 4.15 8.08
N TYR A 250 18.66 2.86 7.75
CA TYR A 250 17.69 2.37 6.76
C TYR A 250 16.92 1.11 7.21
N GLY A 251 17.22 0.59 8.40
CA GLY A 251 16.58 -0.61 8.93
C GLY A 251 16.64 -1.75 7.91
N SER A 252 15.51 -2.45 7.75
CA SER A 252 15.34 -3.52 6.75
C SER A 252 14.73 -3.04 5.41
N PHE A 253 14.58 -1.73 5.20
CA PHE A 253 13.89 -1.15 4.02
C PHE A 253 14.79 -0.93 2.82
N GLU A 254 16.06 -1.36 2.88
CA GLU A 254 17.12 -1.17 1.86
C GLU A 254 17.47 0.29 1.54
N GLN A 255 16.62 1.26 1.91
CA GLN A 255 16.76 2.68 1.64
C GLN A 255 16.35 3.53 2.85
N PRO A 256 17.09 4.62 3.16
CA PRO A 256 16.79 5.47 4.32
C PRO A 256 15.44 6.20 4.24
N ASN A 257 14.94 6.56 3.06
CA ASN A 257 13.72 7.37 2.96
C ASN A 257 12.43 6.58 3.25
N PRO A 258 12.20 5.39 2.65
CA PRO A 258 11.07 4.54 3.04
C PRO A 258 11.11 4.16 4.51
N TYR A 259 12.29 3.83 5.04
CA TYR A 259 12.51 3.56 6.46
C TYR A 259 12.09 4.75 7.34
N ALA A 260 12.54 5.96 7.01
CA ALA A 260 12.16 7.17 7.73
C ALA A 260 10.64 7.44 7.65
N GLY A 261 10.02 7.13 6.50
CA GLY A 261 8.58 7.15 6.33
C GLY A 261 7.86 6.17 7.26
N TYR A 262 8.36 4.94 7.39
CA TYR A 262 7.81 3.93 8.30
C TYR A 262 7.90 4.37 9.76
N LEU A 263 9.05 4.91 10.19
CA LEU A 263 9.18 5.51 11.53
C LEU A 263 8.20 6.68 11.72
N GLY A 264 8.09 7.57 10.72
CA GLY A 264 7.21 8.74 10.75
C GLY A 264 5.72 8.41 10.76
N LEU A 265 5.31 7.25 10.22
CA LEU A 265 3.94 6.74 10.35
C LEU A 265 3.61 6.31 11.78
N HIS A 266 4.57 5.88 12.57
CA HIS A 266 4.32 5.36 13.92
C HIS A 266 4.61 6.37 15.03
N LEU A 267 5.60 7.27 14.84
CA LEU A 267 6.03 8.19 15.89
C LEU A 267 4.89 9.09 16.43
N PRO A 268 4.04 9.73 15.59
CA PRO A 268 2.89 10.48 16.09
C PRO A 268 1.91 9.61 16.90
N LEU A 269 1.72 8.35 16.50
CA LEU A 269 0.84 7.40 17.18
C LEU A 269 1.35 7.04 18.58
N VAL A 270 2.61 6.59 18.67
CA VAL A 270 3.23 6.18 19.95
C VAL A 270 3.34 7.36 20.89
N LEU A 271 3.70 8.55 20.38
CA LEU A 271 3.78 9.77 21.17
C LEU A 271 2.40 10.19 21.71
N SER A 272 1.36 10.12 20.89
CA SER A 272 0.00 10.44 21.32
C SER A 272 -0.47 9.51 22.45
N VAL A 273 -0.17 8.22 22.37
CA VAL A 273 -0.46 7.26 23.46
C VAL A 273 0.34 7.58 24.72
N ALA A 274 1.62 7.95 24.60
CA ALA A 274 2.45 8.34 25.73
C ALA A 274 1.88 9.57 26.47
N LEU A 275 1.44 10.59 25.72
CA LEU A 275 0.98 11.86 26.27
C LEU A 275 -0.47 11.78 26.81
N PHE A 276 -1.36 11.12 26.06
CA PHE A 276 -2.81 11.22 26.28
C PHE A 276 -3.49 9.86 26.49
N GLY A 277 -2.86 8.75 26.07
CA GLY A 277 -3.48 7.43 26.08
C GLY A 277 -3.41 6.71 27.43
N VAL A 278 -2.38 6.98 28.23
CA VAL A 278 -2.10 6.25 29.47
C VAL A 278 -2.12 7.14 30.73
N ARG A 279 -2.54 6.55 31.85
CA ARG A 279 -2.73 7.26 33.13
C ARG A 279 -1.56 7.13 34.10
N THR A 280 -0.86 6.00 34.11
CA THR A 280 0.22 5.75 35.07
C THR A 280 1.54 6.36 34.58
N ARG A 281 2.31 6.95 35.50
CA ARG A 281 3.63 7.53 35.16
C ARG A 281 4.60 6.52 34.54
N PRO A 282 4.72 5.26 35.03
CA PRO A 282 5.59 4.28 34.40
C PRO A 282 5.22 3.99 32.94
N ALA A 283 3.92 3.85 32.63
CA ALA A 283 3.47 3.65 31.26
C ALA A 283 3.76 4.87 30.38
N ARG A 284 3.60 6.09 30.90
CA ARG A 284 3.96 7.33 30.18
C ARG A 284 5.44 7.36 29.82
N TRP A 285 6.31 7.03 30.77
CA TRP A 285 7.76 6.98 30.54
C TRP A 285 8.15 5.87 29.58
N PHE A 286 7.52 4.71 29.67
CA PHE A 286 7.75 3.60 28.73
C PHE A 286 7.42 4.01 27.29
N TRP A 287 6.21 4.54 27.04
CA TRP A 287 5.81 4.99 25.69
C TRP A 287 6.55 6.25 25.24
N GLY A 288 6.92 7.13 26.17
CA GLY A 288 7.78 8.28 25.90
C GLY A 288 9.18 7.86 25.46
N GLY A 289 9.77 6.86 26.13
CA GLY A 289 11.04 6.25 25.75
C GLY A 289 10.98 5.60 24.37
N ALA A 290 9.92 4.83 24.09
CA ALA A 290 9.70 4.27 22.75
C ALA A 290 9.62 5.38 21.67
N SER A 291 8.89 6.46 21.94
CA SER A 291 8.81 7.62 21.05
C SER A 291 10.17 8.30 20.85
N ALA A 292 10.98 8.40 21.90
CA ALA A 292 12.33 8.97 21.82
C ALA A 292 13.25 8.10 20.95
N VAL A 293 13.22 6.77 21.11
CA VAL A 293 13.99 5.84 20.26
C VAL A 293 13.61 6.00 18.79
N LEU A 294 12.30 6.05 18.49
CA LEU A 294 11.80 6.30 17.14
C LEU A 294 12.28 7.66 16.59
N ALA A 295 12.23 8.72 17.39
CA ALA A 295 12.65 10.06 16.98
C ALA A 295 14.16 10.14 16.69
N VAL A 296 15.00 9.55 17.54
CA VAL A 296 16.45 9.51 17.32
C VAL A 296 16.77 8.69 16.06
N ALA A 297 16.16 7.52 15.88
CA ALA A 297 16.33 6.71 14.67
C ALA A 297 15.87 7.46 13.41
N LEU A 298 14.78 8.24 13.48
CA LEU A 298 14.29 9.04 12.37
C LEU A 298 15.29 10.15 11.99
N VAL A 299 15.95 10.78 12.97
CA VAL A 299 16.98 11.79 12.71
C VAL A 299 18.20 11.19 12.02
N THR A 300 18.65 10.00 12.43
CA THR A 300 19.82 9.34 11.81
C THR A 300 19.59 8.89 10.37
N THR A 301 18.34 8.87 9.88
CA THR A 301 18.04 8.62 8.45
C THR A 301 18.48 9.77 7.54
N MET A 302 18.59 10.98 8.10
CA MET A 302 18.82 12.23 7.36
C MET A 302 17.80 12.47 6.22
N SER A 303 16.58 11.93 6.35
CA SER A 303 15.48 12.19 5.42
C SER A 303 14.76 13.50 5.76
N ARG A 304 15.06 14.55 5.00
CA ARG A 304 14.40 15.87 5.12
C ARG A 304 12.87 15.79 4.98
N GLY A 305 12.38 14.91 4.09
CA GLY A 305 10.95 14.67 3.91
C GLY A 305 10.29 14.07 5.15
N ALA A 306 10.98 13.14 5.82
CA ALA A 306 10.51 12.57 7.08
C ALA A 306 10.52 13.58 8.22
N TRP A 307 11.50 14.49 8.28
CA TRP A 307 11.55 15.55 9.30
C TRP A 307 10.38 16.52 9.16
N LEU A 308 10.11 16.98 7.93
CA LEU A 308 8.96 17.84 7.64
C LEU A 308 7.65 17.11 7.95
N GLY A 309 7.53 15.84 7.53
CA GLY A 309 6.38 15.01 7.86
C GLY A 309 6.17 14.88 9.37
N GLN A 310 7.23 14.62 10.13
CA GLN A 310 7.14 14.47 11.56
C GLN A 310 6.77 15.77 12.27
N ILE A 311 7.27 16.92 11.80
CA ILE A 311 6.84 18.23 12.30
C ILE A 311 5.33 18.39 12.10
N THR A 312 4.81 18.14 10.89
CA THR A 312 3.37 18.18 10.63
C THR A 312 2.59 17.22 11.53
N GLY A 313 3.09 15.99 11.70
CA GLY A 313 2.43 14.97 12.50
C GLY A 313 2.37 15.30 13.99
N ILE A 314 3.48 15.75 14.60
CA ILE A 314 3.53 16.16 16.01
C ILE A 314 2.70 17.41 16.24
N LEU A 315 2.81 18.41 15.35
CA LEU A 315 1.97 19.61 15.44
C LEU A 315 0.49 19.24 15.36
N THR A 316 0.09 18.32 14.48
CA THR A 316 -1.29 17.84 14.43
C THR A 316 -1.75 17.27 15.77
N VAL A 317 -0.94 16.42 16.42
CA VAL A 317 -1.24 15.85 17.73
C VAL A 317 -1.36 16.94 18.81
N VAL A 318 -0.37 17.84 18.88
CA VAL A 318 -0.27 18.85 19.95
C VAL A 318 -1.31 19.96 19.79
N LEU A 319 -1.52 20.48 18.58
CA LEU A 319 -2.40 21.61 18.30
C LEU A 319 -3.89 21.26 18.44
N ILE A 320 -4.25 20.00 18.20
CA ILE A 320 -5.64 19.54 18.33
C ILE A 320 -6.02 19.36 19.81
N GLU A 321 -5.14 18.79 20.62
CA GLU A 321 -5.46 18.44 22.00
C GLU A 321 -5.20 19.58 23.00
N SER A 322 -4.14 20.38 22.78
CA SER A 322 -3.73 21.42 23.72
C SER A 322 -4.03 22.82 23.19
N ARG A 323 -5.02 23.49 23.79
CA ARG A 323 -5.32 24.90 23.49
C ARG A 323 -4.14 25.80 23.80
N SER A 324 -3.42 25.59 24.91
CA SER A 324 -2.26 26.41 25.28
C SER A 324 -1.08 26.19 24.33
N ALA A 325 -0.79 24.94 23.95
CA ALA A 325 0.26 24.66 22.96
C ALA A 325 -0.13 25.21 21.59
N ARG A 326 -1.41 25.17 21.22
CA ARG A 326 -1.91 25.83 20.00
C ARG A 326 -1.65 27.33 20.01
N HIS A 327 -1.98 28.03 21.09
CA HIS A 327 -1.69 29.45 21.19
C HIS A 327 -0.17 29.70 21.19
N ALA A 328 0.62 28.93 21.93
CA ALA A 328 2.08 29.07 21.95
C ALA A 328 2.69 28.88 20.55
N VAL A 329 2.33 27.83 19.83
CA VAL A 329 2.83 27.60 18.46
C VAL A 329 2.39 28.71 17.51
N LEU A 330 1.13 29.15 17.55
CA LEU A 330 0.66 30.24 16.71
C LEU A 330 1.35 31.57 17.06
N THR A 331 1.55 31.86 18.34
CA THR A 331 2.20 33.08 18.83
C THR A 331 3.69 33.08 18.51
N PHE A 332 4.44 32.05 18.89
CA PHE A 332 5.88 31.99 18.64
C PHE A 332 6.20 31.72 17.17
N GLY A 333 5.40 30.91 16.48
CA GLY A 333 5.51 30.72 15.03
C GLY A 333 5.20 32.00 14.27
N GLY A 334 4.13 32.71 14.65
CA GLY A 334 3.77 34.02 14.09
C GLY A 334 4.86 35.07 14.37
N LEU A 335 5.33 35.16 15.62
CA LEU A 335 6.40 36.08 16.01
C LEU A 335 7.72 35.76 15.29
N GLY A 336 8.09 34.49 15.20
CA GLY A 336 9.26 34.05 14.44
C GLY A 336 9.16 34.38 12.95
N SER A 337 7.96 34.26 12.36
CA SER A 337 7.69 34.65 10.97
C SER A 337 7.80 36.17 10.77
N VAL A 338 7.25 36.96 11.70
CA VAL A 338 7.35 38.43 11.67
C VAL A 338 8.79 38.89 11.86
N ILE A 339 9.53 38.29 12.80
CA ILE A 339 10.96 38.58 13.02
C ILE A 339 11.76 38.22 11.78
N LEU A 340 11.52 37.04 11.18
CA LEU A 340 12.22 36.61 9.97
C LEU A 340 11.95 37.58 8.80
N LEU A 341 10.70 38.02 8.62
CA LEU A 341 10.33 38.99 7.58
C LEU A 341 10.92 40.39 7.87
N ALA A 342 10.93 40.83 9.12
CA ALA A 342 11.49 42.13 9.51
C ALA A 342 13.02 42.18 9.40
N LEU A 343 13.69 41.08 9.70
CA LEU A 343 15.15 40.96 9.59
C LEU A 343 15.61 40.59 8.17
N TRP A 344 14.70 40.17 7.28
CA TRP A 344 15.01 39.75 5.92
C TRP A 344 15.95 40.70 5.15
N PRO A 345 15.76 42.04 5.18
CA PRO A 345 16.64 42.98 4.46
C PRO A 345 18.04 43.11 5.07
N VAL A 346 18.25 42.62 6.30
CA VAL A 346 19.46 42.80 7.10
C VAL A 346 20.20 41.46 7.30
N LEU A 347 19.60 40.35 6.89
CA LEU A 347 20.26 39.05 6.90
C LEU A 347 21.43 39.03 5.90
N PRO A 348 22.56 38.39 6.23
CA PRO A 348 23.66 38.20 5.29
C PRO A 348 23.18 37.54 4.00
N SER A 349 23.75 37.94 2.86
CA SER A 349 23.37 37.44 1.53
C SER A 349 23.43 35.92 1.46
N GLU A 350 24.38 35.28 2.16
CA GLU A 350 24.52 33.83 2.20
C GLU A 350 23.30 33.15 2.84
N VAL A 351 22.67 33.79 3.83
CA VAL A 351 21.48 33.28 4.51
C VAL A 351 20.23 33.52 3.66
N THR A 352 20.09 34.71 3.10
CA THR A 352 18.96 35.03 2.21
C THR A 352 19.02 34.22 0.92
N ASP A 353 20.21 33.95 0.39
CA ASP A 353 20.42 33.12 -0.81
C ASP A 353 20.26 31.64 -0.49
N ARG A 354 20.63 31.18 0.71
CA ARG A 354 20.37 29.80 1.14
C ARG A 354 18.88 29.55 1.36
N ILE A 355 18.16 30.47 1.97
CA ILE A 355 16.70 30.37 2.16
C ILE A 355 16.00 30.57 0.81
N GLY A 356 16.41 31.58 0.04
CA GLY A 356 15.91 31.88 -1.29
C GLY A 356 16.15 30.74 -2.27
N SER A 357 17.27 30.05 -2.22
CA SER A 357 17.54 28.86 -3.04
C SER A 357 16.70 27.65 -2.61
N ILE A 358 16.36 27.49 -1.33
CA ILE A 358 15.41 26.48 -0.89
C ILE A 358 14.05 26.73 -1.56
N PHE A 359 13.51 27.94 -1.52
CA PHE A 359 12.22 28.27 -2.16
C PHE A 359 12.31 28.32 -3.69
N GLY A 360 13.40 28.88 -4.24
CA GLY A 360 13.66 28.98 -5.68
C GLY A 360 13.81 27.62 -6.34
N SER A 361 14.40 26.63 -5.65
CA SER A 361 14.49 25.25 -6.15
C SER A 361 13.13 24.57 -6.30
N PHE A 362 12.12 24.97 -5.52
CA PHE A 362 10.74 24.46 -5.67
C PHE A 362 10.05 25.02 -6.92
N PHE A 363 10.35 26.27 -7.30
CA PHE A 363 9.76 26.92 -8.47
C PHE A 363 10.60 26.76 -9.75
N SER A 364 11.84 26.29 -9.65
CA SER A 364 12.78 26.16 -10.77
C SER A 364 12.64 24.88 -11.59
N VAL A 365 11.64 24.03 -11.31
CA VAL A 365 11.29 22.84 -12.13
C VAL A 365 11.18 23.18 -13.62
N PHE A 366 10.77 24.42 -13.94
CA PHE A 366 10.57 24.90 -15.31
C PHE A 366 11.82 25.52 -15.96
N SER A 367 12.94 25.66 -15.23
CA SER A 367 14.18 26.31 -15.72
C SER A 367 15.43 25.42 -15.59
N MET A 368 15.25 24.10 -15.41
CA MET A 368 16.35 23.16 -15.16
C MET A 368 17.28 22.93 -16.35
N SER A 369 16.79 23.08 -17.58
CA SER A 369 17.55 22.77 -18.80
C SER A 369 18.78 23.67 -19.01
N SER A 370 18.87 24.78 -18.27
CA SER A 370 19.97 25.75 -18.35
C SER A 370 20.87 25.80 -17.11
N MET A 371 20.68 24.92 -16.12
CA MET A 371 21.50 24.93 -14.89
C MET A 371 22.74 24.04 -15.02
N THR A 372 23.86 24.53 -14.50
CA THR A 372 25.09 23.75 -14.38
C THR A 372 24.96 22.70 -13.28
N LEU A 373 25.27 21.45 -13.61
CA LEU A 373 25.29 20.34 -12.65
C LEU A 373 26.58 20.42 -11.82
N THR A 374 26.42 20.47 -10.50
CA THR A 374 27.53 20.40 -9.55
C THR A 374 27.29 19.26 -8.55
N PRO A 375 28.34 18.71 -7.92
CA PRO A 375 28.17 17.69 -6.89
C PRO A 375 27.20 18.11 -5.76
N GLU A 376 27.18 19.40 -5.44
CA GLU A 376 26.36 19.96 -4.35
C GLU A 376 24.88 20.04 -4.70
N ASN A 377 24.54 20.24 -5.99
CA ASN A 377 23.16 20.35 -6.45
C ASN A 377 22.60 19.06 -7.07
N TRP A 378 23.46 18.07 -7.35
CA TRP A 378 23.10 16.83 -8.05
C TRP A 378 21.83 16.17 -7.50
N ALA A 379 21.80 15.87 -6.19
CA ALA A 379 20.67 15.17 -5.58
C ALA A 379 19.35 15.95 -5.62
N VAL A 380 19.41 17.29 -5.67
CA VAL A 380 18.22 18.14 -5.84
C VAL A 380 17.80 18.14 -7.31
N MET A 381 18.75 18.29 -8.23
CA MET A 381 18.48 18.27 -9.66
C MET A 381 17.96 16.90 -10.14
N GLU A 382 18.45 15.80 -9.57
CA GLU A 382 17.96 14.45 -9.86
C GLU A 382 16.49 14.31 -9.47
N ARG A 383 16.08 14.80 -8.29
CA ARG A 383 14.67 14.78 -7.88
C ARG A 383 13.80 15.63 -8.82
N LEU A 384 14.24 16.85 -9.10
CA LEU A 384 13.47 17.78 -9.91
C LEU A 384 13.39 17.31 -11.38
N SER A 385 14.37 16.56 -11.89
CA SER A 385 14.28 15.95 -13.23
C SER A 385 13.22 14.85 -13.29
N GLN A 386 13.03 14.08 -12.21
CA GLN A 386 11.92 13.13 -12.09
C GLN A 386 10.57 13.87 -11.99
N TRP A 387 10.51 15.00 -11.29
CA TRP A 387 9.31 15.84 -11.26
C TRP A 387 8.98 16.38 -12.65
N TYR A 388 9.98 16.85 -13.39
CA TYR A 388 9.81 17.32 -14.76
C TYR A 388 9.21 16.23 -15.64
N ALA A 389 9.78 15.03 -15.64
CA ALA A 389 9.26 13.91 -16.43
C ALA A 389 7.81 13.55 -16.04
N GLY A 390 7.50 13.49 -14.75
CA GLY A 390 6.13 13.27 -14.27
C GLY A 390 5.15 14.36 -14.70
N TRP A 391 5.57 15.63 -14.67
CA TRP A 391 4.76 16.74 -15.17
C TRP A 391 4.51 16.66 -16.68
N GLN A 392 5.52 16.28 -17.46
CA GLN A 392 5.39 16.11 -18.90
C GLN A 392 4.45 14.93 -19.24
N MET A 393 4.53 13.81 -18.51
CA MET A 393 3.59 12.69 -18.63
C MET A 393 2.15 13.12 -18.35
N PHE A 394 1.94 13.84 -17.25
CA PHE A 394 0.62 14.36 -16.88
C PHE A 394 0.08 15.34 -17.92
N SER A 395 0.91 16.29 -18.36
CA SER A 395 0.51 17.32 -19.33
C SER A 395 0.12 16.71 -20.68
N ALA A 396 0.80 15.65 -21.11
CA ALA A 396 0.48 14.92 -22.33
C ALA A 396 -0.75 14.01 -22.18
N ASN A 397 -1.00 13.45 -20.99
CA ASN A 397 -2.05 12.46 -20.74
C ASN A 397 -2.90 12.81 -19.51
N PRO A 398 -3.62 13.95 -19.49
CA PRO A 398 -4.18 14.51 -18.26
C PRO A 398 -5.36 13.73 -17.67
N ILE A 399 -6.04 12.88 -18.45
CA ILE A 399 -7.28 12.21 -18.03
C ILE A 399 -6.99 10.88 -17.34
N VAL A 400 -6.27 9.98 -18.02
CA VAL A 400 -6.00 8.60 -17.56
C VAL A 400 -4.52 8.31 -17.28
N GLY A 401 -3.64 9.30 -17.51
CA GLY A 401 -2.20 9.18 -17.37
C GLY A 401 -1.55 8.26 -18.41
N VAL A 402 -0.30 7.90 -18.18
CA VAL A 402 0.47 6.96 -19.02
C VAL A 402 0.24 5.48 -18.69
N GLY A 403 -0.64 5.20 -17.73
CA GLY A 403 -0.89 3.89 -17.16
C GLY A 403 -0.30 3.76 -15.75
N ILE A 404 -1.13 3.37 -14.77
CA ILE A 404 -0.71 3.17 -13.38
C ILE A 404 0.50 2.23 -13.31
N GLY A 405 1.54 2.61 -12.53
CA GLY A 405 2.79 1.85 -12.38
C GLY A 405 3.74 1.86 -13.58
N ASN A 406 3.43 2.60 -14.65
CA ASN A 406 4.22 2.62 -15.88
C ASN A 406 5.12 3.85 -16.02
N TYR A 407 5.38 4.60 -14.94
CA TYR A 407 6.30 5.74 -14.95
C TYR A 407 7.66 5.38 -15.58
N ASN A 408 8.29 4.28 -15.16
CA ASN A 408 9.56 3.83 -15.71
C ASN A 408 9.47 3.48 -17.20
N THR A 409 8.36 2.87 -17.62
CA THR A 409 8.15 2.46 -19.02
C THR A 409 7.95 3.67 -19.93
N ALA A 410 7.30 4.73 -19.43
CA ALA A 410 7.09 5.96 -20.17
C ALA A 410 8.27 6.95 -20.07
N TYR A 411 9.19 6.75 -19.11
CA TYR A 411 10.20 7.75 -18.73
C TYR A 411 11.03 8.26 -19.92
N ASP A 412 11.52 7.37 -20.78
CA ASP A 412 12.37 7.73 -21.91
C ASP A 412 11.73 8.71 -22.90
N THR A 413 10.39 8.72 -22.99
CA THR A 413 9.65 9.65 -23.87
C THR A 413 9.56 11.06 -23.28
N TYR A 414 9.61 11.20 -21.95
CA TYR A 414 9.29 12.45 -21.25
C TYR A 414 10.46 13.05 -20.45
N ARG A 415 11.57 12.31 -20.31
CA ARG A 415 12.74 12.73 -19.55
C ARG A 415 13.53 13.82 -20.24
N LEU A 416 14.34 14.51 -19.44
CA LEU A 416 15.43 15.34 -19.95
C LEU A 416 16.57 14.46 -20.46
N PRO A 417 17.25 14.81 -21.57
CA PRO A 417 18.35 14.02 -22.12
C PRO A 417 19.48 13.77 -21.12
N GLN A 418 19.78 14.73 -20.25
CA GLN A 418 20.85 14.67 -19.24
C GLN A 418 20.56 13.68 -18.09
N TRP A 419 19.31 13.22 -17.97
CA TRP A 419 18.84 12.35 -16.90
C TRP A 419 18.27 11.05 -17.49
N PRO A 420 19.11 10.13 -17.99
CA PRO A 420 18.63 8.94 -18.70
C PRO A 420 18.05 7.85 -17.79
N VAL A 421 18.27 7.93 -16.48
CA VAL A 421 17.88 6.89 -15.53
C VAL A 421 16.55 7.22 -14.87
N ALA A 422 15.57 6.33 -15.04
CA ALA A 422 14.30 6.39 -14.31
C ALA A 422 14.50 5.89 -12.87
N LEU A 423 13.98 6.62 -11.89
CA LEU A 423 14.12 6.26 -10.46
C LEU A 423 12.84 5.65 -9.86
N GLY A 424 11.97 5.07 -10.69
CA GLY A 424 10.74 4.42 -10.25
C GLY A 424 9.51 5.34 -10.26
N HIS A 425 9.67 6.62 -9.90
CA HIS A 425 8.55 7.54 -9.74
C HIS A 425 8.99 9.02 -9.66
N ALA A 426 8.03 9.93 -9.77
CA ALA A 426 8.24 11.37 -9.75
C ALA A 426 8.53 11.96 -8.35
N HIS A 427 9.16 11.22 -7.42
CA HIS A 427 9.53 11.62 -6.03
C HIS A 427 8.58 12.63 -5.37
N ASN A 428 7.29 12.44 -5.61
CA ASN A 428 6.15 13.24 -5.18
C ASN A 428 4.96 12.37 -5.57
N HIS A 429 4.26 11.84 -4.58
CA HIS A 429 3.25 10.83 -4.83
C HIS A 429 2.02 11.40 -5.55
N TYR A 430 1.67 12.66 -5.29
CA TYR A 430 0.56 13.34 -5.96
C TYR A 430 0.84 13.51 -7.46
N LEU A 431 2.06 13.93 -7.79
CA LEU A 431 2.50 14.05 -9.18
C LEU A 431 2.64 12.68 -9.84
N THR A 432 3.09 11.66 -9.10
CA THR A 432 3.19 10.28 -9.61
C THR A 432 1.80 9.75 -9.99
N ILE A 433 0.79 9.89 -9.12
CA ILE A 433 -0.59 9.49 -9.46
C ILE A 433 -1.13 10.31 -10.63
N ALA A 434 -0.86 11.62 -10.68
CA ALA A 434 -1.30 12.45 -11.81
C ALA A 434 -0.65 12.02 -13.14
N ALA A 435 0.65 11.72 -13.14
CA ALA A 435 1.40 11.26 -14.31
C ALA A 435 0.90 9.90 -14.80
N GLU A 436 0.72 8.94 -13.88
CA GLU A 436 0.41 7.57 -14.24
C GLU A 436 -1.07 7.31 -14.43
N ALA A 437 -1.95 7.95 -13.65
CA ALA A 437 -3.40 7.70 -13.64
C ALA A 437 -4.29 8.93 -13.91
N GLY A 438 -3.68 10.10 -14.14
CA GLY A 438 -4.40 11.32 -14.55
C GLY A 438 -5.02 12.12 -13.41
N LEU A 439 -5.66 13.24 -13.79
CA LEU A 439 -6.21 14.25 -12.88
C LEU A 439 -7.29 13.67 -11.95
N PHE A 440 -8.20 12.86 -12.50
CA PHE A 440 -9.32 12.33 -11.72
C PHE A 440 -8.85 11.34 -10.65
N ALA A 441 -7.86 10.49 -10.95
CA ALA A 441 -7.27 9.61 -9.96
C ALA A 441 -6.52 10.40 -8.87
N CYS A 442 -5.81 11.46 -9.25
CA CYS A 442 -5.14 12.35 -8.28
C CYS A 442 -6.15 13.04 -7.35
N ILE A 443 -7.25 13.57 -7.89
CA ILE A 443 -8.36 14.13 -7.09
C ILE A 443 -8.96 13.07 -6.15
N ALA A 444 -9.20 11.85 -6.65
CA ALA A 444 -9.73 10.76 -5.83
C ALA A 444 -8.77 10.38 -4.70
N TYR A 445 -7.46 10.39 -4.93
CA TYR A 445 -6.46 10.18 -3.89
C TYR A 445 -6.48 11.29 -2.82
N ILE A 446 -6.61 12.56 -3.22
CA ILE A 446 -6.78 13.68 -2.29
C ILE A 446 -8.07 13.50 -1.48
N ILE A 447 -9.17 13.06 -2.11
CA ILE A 447 -10.42 12.75 -1.42
C ILE A 447 -10.22 11.63 -0.39
N VAL A 448 -9.46 10.57 -0.71
CA VAL A 448 -9.11 9.51 0.26
C VAL A 448 -8.42 10.10 1.49
N ILE A 449 -7.43 10.98 1.31
CA ILE A 449 -6.75 11.65 2.43
C ILE A 449 -7.73 12.49 3.26
N LEU A 450 -8.55 13.34 2.60
CA LEU A 450 -9.50 14.22 3.29
C LEU A 450 -10.56 13.43 4.05
N VAL A 451 -11.06 12.33 3.47
CA VAL A 451 -12.03 11.44 4.11
C VAL A 451 -11.39 10.65 5.24
N ALA A 452 -10.13 10.23 5.12
CA ALA A 452 -9.38 9.62 6.22
C ALA A 452 -9.25 10.59 7.40
N VAL A 453 -8.80 11.83 7.14
CA VAL A 453 -8.75 12.90 8.16
C VAL A 453 -10.11 13.13 8.81
N ARG A 454 -11.18 13.25 8.01
CA ARG A 454 -12.54 13.45 8.52
C ARG A 454 -13.01 12.29 9.40
N SER A 455 -12.78 11.05 8.95
CA SER A 455 -13.21 9.83 9.65
C SER A 455 -12.46 9.66 10.96
N THR A 456 -11.13 9.79 10.95
CA THR A 456 -10.30 9.71 12.15
C THR A 456 -10.56 10.87 13.12
N ARG A 457 -10.85 12.09 12.61
CA ARG A 457 -11.27 13.22 13.45
C ARG A 457 -12.62 12.96 14.11
N SER A 458 -13.56 12.33 13.39
CA SER A 458 -14.83 11.90 13.97
C SER A 458 -14.58 10.91 15.11
N ALA A 459 -13.75 9.88 14.88
CA ALA A 459 -13.37 8.90 15.89
C ALA A 459 -12.72 9.55 17.13
N TRP A 460 -11.84 10.53 16.94
CA TRP A 460 -11.24 11.30 18.05
C TRP A 460 -12.29 12.09 18.85
N ARG A 461 -13.30 12.68 18.20
CA ARG A 461 -14.38 13.43 18.87
C ARG A 461 -15.33 12.54 19.65
N THR A 462 -15.60 11.35 19.15
CA THR A 462 -16.59 10.42 19.73
C THR A 462 -15.96 9.36 20.63
N ALA A 463 -14.63 9.28 20.72
CA ALA A 463 -13.94 8.34 21.59
C ALA A 463 -14.32 8.56 23.06
N THR A 464 -14.74 7.50 23.73
CA THR A 464 -15.15 7.53 25.14
C THR A 464 -14.00 7.24 26.09
N THR A 465 -12.93 6.59 25.59
CA THR A 465 -11.73 6.28 26.36
C THR A 465 -10.56 7.20 26.01
N SER A 466 -9.70 7.51 26.99
CA SER A 466 -8.46 8.27 26.75
C SER A 466 -7.53 7.55 25.76
N TYR A 467 -7.50 6.23 25.83
CA TYR A 467 -6.74 5.39 24.91
C TYR A 467 -7.27 5.48 23.48
N GLY A 468 -8.56 5.26 23.24
CA GLY A 468 -9.17 5.38 21.91
C GLY A 468 -9.00 6.78 21.31
N ARG A 469 -9.16 7.82 22.14
CA ARG A 469 -8.91 9.21 21.75
C ARG A 469 -7.46 9.45 21.33
N ALA A 470 -6.49 8.92 22.09
CA ALA A 470 -5.07 9.03 21.77
C ALA A 470 -4.69 8.27 20.50
N ILE A 471 -5.26 7.08 20.26
CA ILE A 471 -5.07 6.32 19.02
C ILE A 471 -5.56 7.12 17.81
N ALA A 472 -6.78 7.68 17.87
CA ALA A 472 -7.33 8.48 16.79
C ALA A 472 -6.51 9.76 16.55
N LEU A 473 -6.12 10.48 17.62
CA LEU A 473 -5.27 11.66 17.53
C LEU A 473 -3.90 11.36 16.92
N GLY A 474 -3.28 10.26 17.35
CA GLY A 474 -2.01 9.79 16.85
C GLY A 474 -2.09 9.42 15.37
N THR A 475 -3.17 8.75 14.96
CA THR A 475 -3.47 8.41 13.56
C THR A 475 -3.65 9.66 12.70
N LEU A 476 -4.30 10.73 13.21
CA LEU A 476 -4.34 12.02 12.50
C LEU A 476 -2.94 12.60 12.28
N GLY A 477 -2.08 12.51 13.29
CA GLY A 477 -0.67 12.89 13.17
C GLY A 477 0.06 12.07 12.11
N SER A 478 -0.15 10.75 12.08
CA SER A 478 0.44 9.85 11.07
C SER A 478 -0.04 10.17 9.66
N ILE A 479 -1.33 10.49 9.47
CA ILE A 479 -1.87 10.93 8.17
C ILE A 479 -1.23 12.26 7.74
N GLY A 480 -1.06 13.20 8.67
CA GLY A 480 -0.35 14.46 8.40
C GLY A 480 1.11 14.23 8.00
N ALA A 481 1.81 13.34 8.70
CA ALA A 481 3.19 12.99 8.36
C ALA A 481 3.32 12.32 6.99
N LEU A 482 2.44 11.37 6.68
CA LEU A 482 2.34 10.71 5.38
C LEU A 482 2.08 11.72 4.26
N ALA A 483 1.07 12.57 4.42
CA ALA A 483 0.65 13.54 3.41
C ALA A 483 1.77 14.54 3.08
N THR A 484 2.48 15.04 4.10
CA THR A 484 3.59 15.98 3.93
C THR A 484 4.82 15.30 3.32
N HIS A 485 5.22 14.10 3.78
CA HIS A 485 6.38 13.41 3.22
C HIS A 485 6.14 13.05 1.74
N ASN A 486 4.91 12.67 1.38
CA ASN A 486 4.52 12.38 0.00
C ASN A 486 4.60 13.58 -0.96
N LEU A 487 4.83 14.81 -0.47
CA LEU A 487 5.11 15.97 -1.33
C LEU A 487 6.52 15.92 -1.94
N VAL A 488 7.46 15.21 -1.30
CA VAL A 488 8.88 15.20 -1.67
C VAL A 488 9.47 13.80 -1.84
N ASP A 489 8.65 12.76 -1.64
CA ASP A 489 8.98 11.38 -1.96
C ASP A 489 7.72 10.55 -2.21
N VAL A 490 7.88 9.26 -2.52
CA VAL A 490 6.78 8.29 -2.62
C VAL A 490 6.90 7.24 -1.53
N LEU A 491 6.00 7.28 -0.54
CA LEU A 491 6.05 6.35 0.59
C LEU A 491 5.34 5.01 0.35
N PHE A 492 4.53 4.88 -0.71
CA PHE A 492 3.83 3.62 -1.03
C PHE A 492 4.76 2.61 -1.73
N VAL A 493 5.82 2.24 -1.01
CA VAL A 493 6.79 1.20 -1.34
C VAL A 493 6.97 0.31 -0.12
N HIS A 494 7.60 -0.87 -0.28
CA HIS A 494 7.96 -1.74 0.85
C HIS A 494 6.79 -1.97 1.84
N GLY A 495 5.61 -2.37 1.34
CA GLY A 495 4.45 -2.75 2.17
C GLY A 495 3.83 -1.63 3.01
N MET A 496 4.21 -0.37 2.79
CA MET A 496 3.67 0.77 3.54
C MET A 496 2.16 0.95 3.37
N SER A 497 1.58 0.48 2.25
CA SER A 497 0.14 0.33 2.02
C SER A 497 -0.55 -0.40 3.17
N VAL A 498 -0.01 -1.54 3.59
CA VAL A 498 -0.53 -2.35 4.70
C VAL A 498 -0.43 -1.59 6.02
N THR A 499 0.69 -0.90 6.28
CA THR A 499 0.84 -0.08 7.51
C THR A 499 -0.20 1.03 7.58
N VAL A 500 -0.45 1.73 6.47
CA VAL A 500 -1.50 2.75 6.38
C VAL A 500 -2.88 2.12 6.64
N GLY A 501 -3.16 0.96 6.05
CA GLY A 501 -4.40 0.20 6.31
C GLY A 501 -4.57 -0.18 7.78
N LEU A 502 -3.50 -0.63 8.45
CA LEU A 502 -3.50 -0.97 9.87
C LEU A 502 -3.79 0.26 10.76
N LEU A 503 -3.17 1.41 10.46
CA LEU A 503 -3.42 2.67 11.17
C LEU A 503 -4.89 3.12 11.03
N LEU A 504 -5.42 3.07 9.81
CA LEU A 504 -6.81 3.43 9.53
C LEU A 504 -7.78 2.48 10.24
N ALA A 505 -7.53 1.16 10.16
CA ALA A 505 -8.29 0.15 10.87
C ALA A 505 -8.34 0.42 12.39
N LEU A 506 -7.18 0.68 13.00
CA LEU A 506 -7.04 0.92 14.43
C LEU A 506 -7.85 2.13 14.93
N SER A 507 -8.00 3.16 14.09
CA SER A 507 -8.77 4.37 14.41
C SER A 507 -10.26 4.32 14.04
N SER A 508 -10.66 3.39 13.17
CA SER A 508 -12.00 3.35 12.57
C SER A 508 -13.10 2.72 13.43
N VAL A 509 -12.74 2.06 14.53
CA VAL A 509 -13.70 1.30 15.34
C VAL A 509 -14.18 2.14 16.52
N SER A 510 -15.50 2.28 16.68
CA SER A 510 -16.09 3.02 17.81
C SER A 510 -15.95 2.25 19.12
N ASP A 511 -15.67 2.97 20.21
CA ASP A 511 -15.65 2.40 21.58
C ASP A 511 -17.06 1.97 22.04
N GLU A 512 -18.13 2.39 21.34
CA GLU A 512 -19.51 2.00 21.65
C GLU A 512 -19.79 0.51 21.41
N ARG A 513 -19.07 -0.16 20.51
CA ARG A 513 -19.23 -1.62 20.29
C ARG A 513 -18.73 -2.48 21.45
N ASP A 514 -17.98 -1.91 22.40
CA ASP A 514 -17.60 -2.60 23.64
C ASP A 514 -18.75 -2.60 24.68
N GLN A 515 -19.88 -1.92 24.41
CA GLN A 515 -21.09 -1.94 25.24
C GLN A 515 -22.15 -2.94 24.77
N VAL A 516 -21.78 -4.00 24.04
CA VAL A 516 -22.74 -5.10 23.80
C VAL A 516 -23.09 -5.70 25.16
N PRO A 517 -24.37 -5.64 25.60
CA PRO A 517 -24.77 -6.27 26.85
C PRO A 517 -24.45 -7.75 26.75
N SER A 518 -23.88 -8.32 27.80
CA SER A 518 -23.50 -9.74 27.94
C SER A 518 -24.63 -10.74 27.58
N GLY A 519 -25.87 -10.28 27.40
CA GLY A 519 -27.02 -11.07 26.97
C GLY A 519 -27.11 -11.38 25.46
N LEU A 520 -26.28 -10.80 24.58
CA LEU A 520 -26.33 -11.17 23.15
C LEU A 520 -25.49 -12.42 22.84
N ILE A 521 -24.42 -12.68 23.60
CA ILE A 521 -23.57 -13.87 23.45
C ILE A 521 -24.31 -15.12 23.96
N SER A 522 -25.15 -14.99 24.99
CA SER A 522 -25.96 -16.12 25.49
C SER A 522 -27.09 -16.55 24.54
N ARG A 523 -27.47 -15.71 23.57
CA ARG A 523 -28.48 -16.07 22.53
C ARG A 523 -27.87 -16.69 21.27
N ILE A 524 -26.55 -16.67 21.13
CA ILE A 524 -25.83 -17.31 20.01
C ILE A 524 -25.23 -18.66 20.45
N MET A 525 -25.15 -18.91 21.77
CA MET A 525 -24.64 -20.15 22.36
C MET A 525 -25.72 -21.11 22.88
N ASN A 526 -27.01 -20.74 22.75
CA ASN A 526 -28.16 -21.64 22.86
C ASN A 526 -28.80 -21.76 21.48
#